data_AF-A0A7K1SZW7-F1
#
_entry.id   AF-A0A7K1SZW7-F1
#
_cell.length_a   1.000
_cell.length_b   1.000
_cell.length_c   1.000
_cell.angle_alpha   90.00
_cell.angle_beta   90.00
_cell.angle_gamma   90.00
#
_symmetry.space_group_name_H-M   'P 1'
#
loop_
_entity.id
_entity.type
_entity.pdbx_description
1 polymer ?
#
loop_
_entity_poly.entity_id
_entity_poly.type
_entity_poly.pdbx_seq_one_letter_code
_entity_poly.pdbx_strand_id
1 'polypeptide(L)' 'MAEITISNKDWERVKIKVQRKYNRLTDEQLQYTEGNEEDLISRIMELVNRDREYVVFTLKKALVNIDNNRL' A
#
# COMPACT_ATOMS: atom_id res chain seq x y z
N MET A 1 8.89 -2.86 14.79
CA MET A 1 9.20 -3.57 13.54
C MET A 1 7.96 -3.46 12.68
N ALA A 2 8.12 -3.08 11.40
CA ALA A 2 6.97 -3.02 10.51
C ALA A 2 6.38 -4.42 10.28
N GLU A 3 5.06 -4.53 10.27
CA GLU A 3 4.34 -5.79 10.08
C GLU A 3 4.44 -6.34 8.64
N ILE A 4 5.02 -5.54 7.75
CA ILE A 4 5.33 -5.81 6.34
C ILE A 4 6.65 -5.13 5.98
N THR A 5 7.30 -5.67 4.95
CA THR A 5 8.44 -5.04 4.29
C THR A 5 8.10 -4.88 2.82
N ILE A 6 8.30 -3.69 2.27
CA ILE A 6 7.98 -3.39 0.88
C ILE A 6 9.21 -2.79 0.22
N SER A 7 9.77 -3.48 -0.78
CA SER A 7 10.84 -2.90 -1.58
C SER A 7 10.31 -1.76 -2.47
N ASN A 8 11.14 -0.77 -2.80
CA ASN A 8 10.71 0.29 -3.72
C ASN A 8 10.23 -0.27 -5.08
N LYS A 9 10.84 -1.36 -5.55
CA LYS A 9 10.45 -2.04 -6.79
C LYS A 9 9.05 -2.64 -6.70
N ASP A 10 8.73 -3.29 -5.58
CA ASP A 10 7.41 -3.88 -5.37
C ASP A 10 6.36 -2.80 -5.15
N TRP A 11 6.73 -1.71 -4.49
CA TRP A 11 5.83 -0.59 -4.26
C TRP A 11 5.25 -0.02 -5.55
N GLU A 12 6.04 0.15 -6.61
CA GLU A 12 5.53 0.67 -7.89
C GLU A 12 4.34 -0.15 -8.42
N ARG A 13 4.35 -1.47 -8.21
CA ARG A 13 3.24 -2.35 -8.62
C ARG A 13 2.11 -2.36 -7.61
N VAL A 14 2.43 -2.37 -6.31
CA VAL A 14 1.43 -2.33 -5.23
C VAL A 14 0.64 -1.02 -5.26
N LYS A 15 1.31 0.11 -5.49
CA LYS A 15 0.72 1.45 -5.63
C LYS A 15 -0.41 1.47 -6.66
N ILE A 16 -0.18 0.88 -7.84
CA ILE A 16 -1.20 0.76 -8.89
C ILE A 16 -2.43 -0.01 -8.39
N LYS A 17 -2.23 -1.12 -7.65
CA LYS A 17 -3.34 -1.90 -7.09
C LYS A 17 -4.08 -1.12 -6.00
N VAL A 18 -3.38 -0.37 -5.16
CA VAL A 18 -3.96 0.50 -4.12
C VAL A 18 -4.80 1.60 -4.76
N GLN A 19 -4.30 2.26 -5.81
CA GLN A 19 -5.05 3.28 -6.56
C GLN A 19 -6.31 2.72 -7.24
N ARG A 20 -6.24 1.51 -7.82
CA ARG A 20 -7.44 0.84 -8.38
C ARG A 20 -8.50 0.54 -7.33
N LYS A 21 -8.09 0.22 -6.10
CA LYS A 21 -9.02 -0.02 -4.98
C LYS A 21 -9.59 1.28 -4.44
N TYR A 22 -8.78 2.33 -4.41
CA TYR A 22 -9.15 3.65 -3.92
C TYR A 22 -8.91 4.71 -4.99
N ASN A 23 -9.87 4.83 -5.91
CA ASN A 23 -9.79 5.71 -7.10
C ASN A 23 -9.49 7.19 -6.80
N ARG A 24 -9.55 7.61 -5.53
CA ARG A 24 -9.27 8.98 -5.08
C ARG A 24 -7.82 9.23 -4.65
N LEU A 25 -7.00 8.18 -4.47
CA LEU A 25 -5.62 8.33 -4.00
C LEU A 25 -4.71 8.73 -5.16
N THR A 26 -3.91 9.77 -4.95
CA THR A 26 -2.96 10.25 -5.95
C THR A 26 -1.56 9.69 -5.72
N ASP A 27 -0.68 9.82 -6.72
CA ASP A 27 0.71 9.39 -6.61
C ASP A 27 1.46 10.17 -5.52
N GLU A 28 1.19 11.47 -5.36
CA GLU A 28 1.82 12.32 -4.34
C GLU A 28 1.49 11.84 -2.93
N GLN A 29 0.22 11.45 -2.71
CA GLN A 29 -0.24 10.92 -1.43
C GLN A 29 0.38 9.55 -1.11
N LEU A 30 0.71 8.78 -2.15
CA LEU A 30 1.26 7.43 -2.07
C LEU A 30 2.79 7.38 -2.24
N GLN A 31 3.47 8.51 -2.03
CA GLN A 31 4.93 8.52 -1.97
C GLN A 31 5.43 7.64 -0.83
N TYR A 32 6.41 6.79 -1.16
CA TYR A 32 6.98 5.82 -0.26
C TYR A 32 8.47 5.67 -0.52
N THR A 33 9.21 5.33 0.53
CA THR A 33 10.61 4.94 0.46
C THR A 33 10.79 3.75 1.38
N GLU A 34 11.49 2.73 0.88
CA GLU A 34 11.83 1.51 1.64
C GLU A 34 12.40 1.82 3.03
N GLY A 35 11.86 1.16 4.06
CA GLY A 35 12.16 1.42 5.47
C GLY A 35 11.17 2.36 6.18
N ASN A 36 10.28 3.03 5.44
CA ASN A 36 9.24 3.91 5.99
C ASN A 36 7.83 3.29 5.91
N GLU A 37 7.70 1.97 6.06
CA GLU A 37 6.41 1.26 5.95
C GLU A 37 5.38 1.75 6.98
N GLU A 38 5.83 2.09 8.18
CA GLU A 38 4.96 2.60 9.26
C GLU A 38 4.28 3.92 8.90
N ASP A 39 5.04 4.84 8.29
CA ASP A 39 4.54 6.14 7.84
C ASP A 39 3.57 5.96 6.67
N LEU A 40 3.88 5.04 5.75
CA LEU A 40 2.99 4.69 4.64
C LEU A 40 1.66 4.13 5.15
N ILE A 41 1.71 3.18 6.08
CA ILE A 41 0.51 2.57 6.66
C ILE A 41 -0.35 3.64 7.34
N SER A 42 0.27 4.46 8.20
CA SER A 42 -0.43 5.52 8.93
C SER A 42 -1.07 6.53 7.99
N ARG A 43 -0.35 6.96 6.95
CA ARG A 43 -0.88 7.88 5.94
C ARG A 43 -2.05 7.26 5.17
N ILE A 44 -1.95 6.00 4.75
CA ILE A 44 -3.04 5.34 4.03
C ILE A 44 -4.27 5.17 4.94
N MET A 45 -4.08 4.83 6.23
CA MET A 45 -5.18 4.76 7.20
C MET A 45 -6.00 6.05 7.24
N GLU A 46 -5.32 7.20 7.34
CA GLU A 46 -5.97 8.51 7.34
C GLU A 46 -6.67 8.79 6.00
N LEU A 47 -5.99 8.56 4.88
CA LEU A 47 -6.51 8.85 3.54
C LEU A 47 -7.72 7.99 3.16
N VAL A 48 -7.79 6.74 3.63
CA VAL A 48 -8.91 5.82 3.32
C VAL A 48 -9.94 5.72 4.45
N ASN A 49 -9.68 6.38 5.59
CA ASN A 49 -10.45 6.28 6.83
C ASN A 49 -10.70 4.81 7.20
N ARG A 50 -9.61 4.08 7.40
CA ARG A 50 -9.61 2.66 7.81
C ARG A 50 -8.58 2.42 8.90
N ASP A 51 -8.82 1.36 9.65
CA ASP A 51 -7.94 0.86 10.68
C ASP A 51 -6.66 0.25 10.08
N ARG A 52 -5.66 0.15 10.95
CA ARG A 52 -4.33 -0.36 10.61
C ARG A 52 -4.38 -1.77 10.04
N GLU A 53 -5.15 -2.65 10.69
CA GLU A 53 -5.24 -4.06 10.31
C GLU A 53 -5.74 -4.20 8.87
N TYR A 54 -6.78 -3.44 8.49
CA TYR A 54 -7.31 -3.46 7.13
C TYR A 54 -6.33 -2.93 6.09
N VAL A 55 -5.57 -1.88 6.42
CA VAL A 55 -4.53 -1.32 5.53
C VAL A 55 -3.39 -2.31 5.35
N VAL A 56 -2.85 -2.86 6.43
CA VAL A 56 -1.80 -3.87 6.40
C VAL A 56 -2.26 -5.11 5.63
N PHE A 57 -3.46 -5.61 5.89
CA PHE A 57 -4.06 -6.72 5.13
C PHE A 57 -4.12 -6.41 3.63
N THR A 58 -4.56 -5.20 3.26
CA THR A 58 -4.65 -4.79 1.86
C THR A 58 -3.27 -4.77 1.20
N LEU A 59 -2.25 -4.22 1.87
CA LEU A 59 -0.88 -4.17 1.37
C LEU A 59 -0.27 -5.58 1.25
N LYS A 60 -0.43 -6.44 2.27
CA LYS A 60 -0.02 -7.86 2.22
C LYS A 60 -0.66 -8.59 1.05
N LYS A 61 -1.98 -8.42 0.87
CA LYS A 61 -2.71 -9.05 -0.24
C LYS A 61 -2.22 -8.57 -1.60
N ALA A 62 -1.89 -7.28 -1.74
CA ALA A 62 -1.36 -6.71 -2.97
C ALA A 62 0.05 -7.23 -3.29
N LEU A 63 0.91 -7.38 -2.28
CA LEU A 63 2.27 -7.95 -2.40
C LEU A 63 2.24 -9.41 -2.83
N VAL A 64 1.39 -10.23 -2.19
CA VAL A 64 1.26 -11.66 -2.55
C VAL A 64 0.76 -11.84 -3.98
N ASN A 65 -0.08 -10.92 -4.46
CA ASN A 65 -0.67 -10.98 -5.80
C ASN A 65 -0.01 -9.99 -6.77
N ILE A 66 1.26 -9.63 -6.57
CA ILE A 66 1.92 -8.57 -7.34
C ILE A 66 1.96 -8.88 -8.85
N ASP A 67 2.17 -10.15 -9.20
CA ASP A 67 2.23 -10.63 -10.58
C ASP A 67 0.85 -11.06 -11.11
N ASN A 68 -0.17 -11.14 -10.24
CA ASN A 68 -1.50 -11.57 -10.64
C ASN A 68 -2.39 -10.36 -10.91
N ASN A 69 -2.71 -10.13 -12.18
CA ASN A 69 -3.52 -8.99 -12.63
C ASN A 69 -5.03 -9.30 -12.63
N ARG A 70 -5.47 -10.39 -11.98
CA ARG A 70 -6.87 -10.82 -11.95
C ARG A 70 -7.64 -9.94 -10.95
N LEU A 71 -8.60 -9.19 -11.49
CA LEU A 71 -9.67 -8.46 -10.78
C LEU A 71 -10.61 -9.45 -10.07
#